data_AF-A0A352B5G7-F1
#
_entry.id   AF-A0A352B5G7-F1
#
_cell.length_a   1.000
_cell.length_b   1.000
_cell.length_c   1.000
_cell.angle_alpha   90.00
_cell.angle_beta   90.00
_cell.angle_gamma   90.00
#
_symmetry.space_group_name_H-M   'P 1'
#
loop_
_entity.id
_entity.type
_entity.pdbx_description
1 polymer ?
#
loop_
_entity_poly.entity_id
_entity_poly.type
_entity_poly.pdbx_seq_one_letter_code
_entity_poly.pdbx_strand_id
1 'polypeptide(L)' 'MIAVTGAEMARLDRRAIDELAIPSLALMERAGEAVYRAIRARFPVRGQRVAVLAGAGNNGGDGFVVARLLHRAGA' A
#
# COMPACT_ATOMS: atom_id res chain seq x y z
N MET A 1 7.37 -12.98 -17.10
CA MET A 1 7.19 -11.97 -16.05
C MET A 1 7.73 -10.66 -16.60
N ILE A 2 6.90 -9.62 -16.68
CA ILE A 2 7.35 -8.29 -17.13
C ILE A 2 7.70 -7.50 -15.86
N ALA A 3 8.91 -6.96 -15.79
CA ALA A 3 9.34 -6.05 -14.74
C ALA A 3 9.57 -4.67 -15.36
N VAL A 4 9.24 -3.63 -14.60
CA VAL A 4 9.44 -2.23 -15.00
C VAL A 4 10.42 -1.56 -14.04
N THR A 5 11.16 -0.58 -14.55
CA THR A 5 12.01 0.32 -13.76
C THR A 5 11.17 1.25 -12.89
N GLY A 6 11.77 1.86 -11.87
CA GLY A 6 11.09 2.86 -11.04
C GLY A 6 10.59 4.07 -11.86
N ALA A 7 11.35 4.49 -12.87
CA ALA A 7 10.94 5.58 -13.76
C ALA A 7 9.73 5.21 -14.62
N GLU A 8 9.65 3.95 -15.07
CA GLU A 8 8.49 3.44 -15.79
C GLU A 8 7.27 3.33 -14.87
N MET A 9 7.43 2.83 -13.64
CA MET A 9 6.33 2.77 -12.67
C MET A 9 5.78 4.17 -12.35
N ALA A 10 6.66 5.15 -12.14
CA ALA A 10 6.25 6.54 -11.93
C ALA A 10 5.55 7.18 -13.15
N ARG A 11 5.82 6.69 -14.37
CA ARG A 11 5.05 7.08 -15.55
C ARG A 11 3.68 6.40 -15.56
N LEU A 12 3.60 5.12 -15.21
CA LEU A 12 2.33 4.39 -15.13
C LEU A 12 1.38 4.99 -14.08
N ASP A 13 1.90 5.34 -12.90
CA ASP A 13 1.10 6.00 -11.86
C ASP A 13 0.54 7.35 -12.35
N ARG A 14 1.37 8.17 -13.00
CA ARG A 14 0.92 9.43 -13.61
C ARG A 14 -0.17 9.22 -14.65
N ARG A 15 -0.01 8.24 -15.54
CA ARG A 15 -1.06 7.91 -16.53
C ARG A 15 -2.35 7.46 -15.86
N ALA A 16 -2.27 6.64 -14.80
CA ALA A 16 -3.46 6.23 -14.05
C ALA A 16 -4.20 7.42 -13.43
N ILE A 17 -3.45 8.43 -12.95
CA ILE A 17 -4.03 9.63 -12.36
C ILE A 17 -4.60 10.56 -13.44
N ASP A 18 -3.78 10.91 -14.43
CA ASP A 18 -4.06 11.99 -15.38
C ASP A 18 -4.95 11.52 -16.54
N GLU A 19 -4.72 10.33 -17.09
CA GLU A 19 -5.44 9.81 -18.25
C GLU A 19 -6.68 8.99 -17.83
N LEU A 20 -6.57 8.22 -16.74
CA LEU A 20 -7.64 7.33 -16.27
C LEU A 20 -8.45 7.93 -15.11
N ALA A 21 -8.13 9.15 -14.68
CA ALA A 21 -8.80 9.87 -13.60
C ALA A 21 -8.87 9.08 -12.27
N ILE A 22 -7.89 8.22 -12.00
CA ILE A 22 -7.82 7.46 -10.74
C ILE A 22 -7.15 8.35 -9.68
N PRO A 23 -7.81 8.70 -8.57
CA PRO A 23 -7.18 9.51 -7.54
C PRO A 23 -5.91 8.84 -6.98
N SER A 24 -4.85 9.61 -6.76
CA SER A 24 -3.60 9.11 -6.19
C SER A 24 -3.80 8.39 -4.85
N LEU A 25 -4.70 8.90 -4.01
CA LEU A 25 -5.10 8.25 -2.75
C LEU A 25 -5.75 6.88 -2.95
N ALA A 26 -6.48 6.67 -4.06
CA ALA A 26 -7.06 5.37 -4.37
C ALA A 26 -6.00 4.36 -4.81
N LEU A 27 -4.95 4.81 -5.51
CA LEU A 27 -3.79 3.97 -5.82
C LEU A 27 -3.06 3.54 -4.53
N MET A 28 -2.82 4.48 -3.63
CA MET A 28 -2.22 4.24 -2.32
C MET A 28 -3.05 3.26 -1.46
N GLU A 29 -4.37 3.44 -1.40
CA GLU A 29 -5.25 2.51 -0.66
C GLU A 29 -5.15 1.09 -1.20
N ARG A 30 -5.11 0.93 -2.53
CA ARG A 30 -4.96 -0.38 -3.19
C ARG A 30 -3.59 -1.01 -2.90
N ALA A 31 -2.52 -0.22 -2.94
CA ALA A 31 -1.17 -0.70 -2.63
C ALA A 31 -1.07 -1.16 -1.16
N GLY A 32 -1.53 -0.33 -0.22
CA GLY A 32 -1.56 -0.69 1.20
C GLY A 32 -2.48 -1.89 1.50
N GLU A 33 -3.64 -1.99 0.85
CA GLU A 33 -4.52 -3.15 1.00
C GLU A 33 -3.86 -4.44 0.50
N ALA A 34 -3.14 -4.39 -0.64
CA ALA A 34 -2.41 -5.54 -1.16
C ALA A 34 -1.35 -6.04 -0.16
N VAL A 35 -0.60 -5.12 0.48
CA VAL A 35 0.36 -5.45 1.54
C VAL A 35 -0.35 -6.06 2.75
N TYR A 36 -1.44 -5.47 3.21
CA TYR A 36 -2.25 -6.02 4.32
C TYR A 36 -2.77 -7.43 4.03
N ARG A 37 -3.26 -7.68 2.80
CA ARG A 37 -3.70 -9.02 2.36
C ARG A 37 -2.54 -10.02 2.38
N ALA A 38 -1.36 -9.62 1.92
CA ALA A 38 -0.17 -10.46 1.95
C ALA A 38 0.27 -10.80 3.39
N ILE A 39 0.21 -9.83 4.31
CA ILE A 39 0.50 -10.06 5.74
C ILE A 39 -0.48 -11.07 6.32
N ARG A 40 -1.80 -10.87 6.11
CA ARG A 40 -2.85 -11.77 6.62
C ARG A 40 -2.80 -13.18 6.06
N ALA A 41 -2.29 -13.35 4.84
CA ALA A 41 -2.12 -14.66 4.24
C ALA A 41 -0.98 -15.46 4.90
N ARG A 42 -0.05 -14.79 5.58
CA ARG A 42 1.17 -15.41 6.13
C ARG A 42 1.24 -15.41 7.66
N PHE A 43 0.53 -14.50 8.31
CA PHE A 43 0.59 -14.31 9.77
C PHE A 43 -0.80 -14.14 10.37
N PRO A 44 -1.04 -14.64 11.60
CA PRO A 44 -2.19 -14.19 12.38
C PRO A 44 -2.06 -12.69 12.66
N VAL A 45 -3.18 -11.97 12.64
CA VAL A 45 -3.19 -10.51 12.86
C VAL A 45 -3.83 -10.14 14.18
N ARG A 46 -4.96 -10.76 14.52
CA ARG A 46 -5.69 -10.45 15.77
C ARG A 46 -4.83 -10.78 17.00
N GLY A 47 -4.70 -9.82 17.91
CA GLY A 47 -3.94 -9.93 19.16
C GLY A 47 -2.43 -9.70 19.00
N GLN A 48 -1.95 -9.39 17.78
CA GLN A 48 -0.53 -9.22 17.52
C GLN A 48 -0.12 -7.75 17.55
N ARG A 49 0.94 -7.43 18.30
CA ARG A 49 1.55 -6.10 18.26
C ARG A 49 2.40 -5.96 16.99
N VAL A 50 2.05 -5.00 16.13
CA VAL A 50 2.78 -4.73 14.89
C VAL A 50 3.38 -3.33 14.90
N ALA A 51 4.66 -3.23 14.57
CA ALA A 51 5.34 -1.95 14.33
C ALA A 51 5.37 -1.67 12.82
N VAL A 52 4.90 -0.48 12.41
CA VAL A 52 4.96 -0.01 11.02
C VAL A 52 5.91 1.17 10.95
N LEU A 53 6.99 1.03 10.17
CA LEU A 53 7.99 2.08 9.96
C LEU A 53 7.67 2.82 8.65
N ALA A 54 7.08 4.01 8.77
CA ALA A 54 6.67 4.83 7.63
C ALA A 54 7.67 5.98 7.38
N GLY A 55 8.18 6.07 6.15
CA GLY A 55 8.99 7.20 5.69
C GLY A 55 8.13 8.41 5.27
N ALA A 56 8.76 9.50 4.84
CA ALA A 56 8.06 10.73 4.44
C ALA A 56 7.45 10.71 3.02
N GLY A 57 7.66 9.65 2.24
CA GLY A 57 7.18 9.53 0.85
C GLY A 57 5.91 8.68 0.70
N ASN A 58 5.56 8.35 -0.56
CA ASN A 58 4.36 7.57 -0.89
C ASN A 58 4.30 6.21 -0.18
N ASN A 59 5.43 5.51 -0.07
CA ASN A 59 5.52 4.26 0.70
C ASN A 59 5.15 4.44 2.18
N GLY A 60 5.38 5.62 2.75
CA GLY A 60 4.92 5.95 4.09
C GLY A 60 3.40 6.03 4.18
N GLY A 61 2.77 6.63 3.16
CA GLY A 61 1.33 6.64 2.98
C GLY A 61 0.73 5.23 2.90
N ASP A 62 1.33 4.34 2.11
CA ASP A 62 0.96 2.92 2.07
C ASP A 62 1.08 2.27 3.45
N GLY A 63 2.15 2.60 4.18
CA GLY A 63 2.37 2.17 5.57
C GLY A 63 1.22 2.59 6.51
N PHE A 64 0.73 3.83 6.40
CA PHE A 64 -0.42 4.28 7.19
C PHE A 64 -1.72 3.54 6.82
N VAL A 65 -1.93 3.22 5.55
CA VAL A 65 -3.05 2.36 5.11
C VAL A 65 -2.95 0.97 5.77
N VAL A 66 -1.77 0.34 5.69
CA VAL A 66 -1.50 -0.96 6.32
C VAL A 66 -1.73 -0.91 7.82
N ALA A 67 -1.21 0.10 8.51
CA ALA A 67 -1.37 0.29 9.96
C ALA A 67 -2.85 0.39 10.35
N ARG A 68 -3.63 1.21 9.62
CA ARG A 68 -5.08 1.33 9.85
C ARG A 68 -5.81 0.01 9.64
N LEU A 69 -5.48 -0.75 8.60
CA LEU A 69 -6.13 -2.02 8.31
C LEU A 69 -5.78 -3.10 9.35
N LEU A 70 -4.51 -3.19 9.75
CA LEU A 70 -4.07 -4.10 10.82
C LEU A 70 -4.77 -3.78 12.15
N HIS A 71 -4.82 -2.50 12.53
CA HIS A 71 -5.50 -2.06 13.74
C HIS A 71 -7.00 -2.42 13.72
N ARG A 72 -7.69 -2.18 12.60
CA ARG A 72 -9.10 -2.59 12.43
C ARG A 72 -9.31 -4.10 12.49
N ALA A 73 -8.31 -4.88 12.11
CA ALA A 73 -8.33 -6.34 12.19
C ALA A 73 -8.04 -6.87 13.61
N GLY A 74 -7.72 -5.98 14.55
CA GLY A 74 -7.45 -6.29 15.95
C GLY A 74 -6.00 -6.64 16.25
N ALA A 75 -5.05 -6.21 15.41
CA ALA A 75 -3.65 -6.12 15.82
C ALA A 75 -3.48 -5.08 16.95
#